data_AF-A0A960NKF8-F1
#
_entry.id   AF-A0A960NKF8-F1
#
_cell.length_a   1.000
_cell.length_b   1.000
_cell.length_c   1.000
_cell.angle_alpha   90.00
_cell.angle_beta   90.00
_cell.angle_gamma   90.00
#
_symmetry.space_group_name_H-M   'P 1'
#
loop_
_entity.id
_entity.type
_entity.pdbx_description
1 polymer ?
#
loop_
_entity_poly.entity_id
_entity_poly.type
_entity_poly.pdbx_seq_one_letter_code
_entity_poly.pdbx_strand_id
1 'polypeptide(L)'
;MAEAFAHFISEHPTEAIYGPFMQTSWLNFYVQEKEPFVDLPTDRYNPHERRADAAGKIALIGHTAGGVRWIEQTGGHAAVTRIEGLNLVHAIQPPPLSVTPISPDQWQSARVRGVDSEMTEVLTDQDMLTGVALPIPPDAEQTLYITFREPVLLSRILFYCPCWLSYPGVWRLDGKSETGSWETLGGVDQENATIWSGPRLFADASGYHARVDFAPVRVQEIALRAWPTTCRAFFSPAEISLYGPGQGSPDLEADLGRVITSLATTTVNRVYCERWAANRLAEASGERLWTPREPAIWDRTTGDVTGTPRESPWPISVDNRSALLVRNEDCEATRVALRGCGAGWTETPMTCWTLFRLAGHDGAGVSGQHELAWYGHRVFRSAGSLEHRVARLLDRLRSGSPVPASDPEL
;
A
#
# COMPACT_ATOMS: atom_id res chain seq x y z
N MET A 1 -14.67 -32.92 7.46
CA MET A 1 -13.93 -31.62 7.53
C MET A 1 -12.45 -31.75 7.24
N ALA A 2 -11.64 -32.35 8.11
CA ALA A 2 -10.18 -32.35 7.95
C ALA A 2 -9.69 -33.05 6.66
N GLU A 3 -10.28 -34.21 6.31
CA GLU A 3 -10.04 -34.89 5.03
C GLU A 3 -10.41 -34.04 3.81
N ALA A 4 -11.49 -33.27 3.90
CA ALA A 4 -11.93 -32.39 2.83
C ALA A 4 -10.97 -31.21 2.62
N PHE A 5 -10.36 -30.69 3.69
CA PHE A 5 -9.28 -29.70 3.59
C PHE A 5 -8.01 -30.30 2.97
N ALA A 6 -7.62 -31.50 3.39
CA ALA A 6 -6.47 -32.19 2.80
C ALA A 6 -6.68 -32.45 1.30
N HIS A 7 -7.89 -32.86 0.91
CA HIS A 7 -8.27 -33.03 -0.48
C HIS A 7 -8.21 -31.70 -1.25
N PHE A 8 -8.78 -30.62 -0.70
CA PHE A 8 -8.70 -29.29 -1.29
C PHE A 8 -7.26 -28.85 -1.54
N ILE A 9 -6.37 -28.99 -0.55
CA ILE A 9 -4.95 -28.63 -0.69
C ILE A 9 -4.28 -29.45 -1.81
N SER A 10 -4.64 -30.73 -1.94
CA SER A 10 -4.11 -31.59 -3.00
C SER A 10 -4.57 -31.20 -4.40
N GLU A 11 -5.79 -30.67 -4.54
CA GLU A 11 -6.38 -30.27 -5.82
C GLU A 11 -6.05 -28.83 -6.21
N HIS A 12 -5.85 -27.96 -5.22
CA HIS A 12 -5.62 -26.54 -5.41
C HIS A 12 -4.25 -26.14 -4.84
N PRO A 13 -3.26 -25.81 -5.69
CA PRO A 13 -1.91 -25.49 -5.23
C PRO A 13 -1.94 -24.25 -4.34
N THR A 14 -1.89 -24.48 -3.03
CA THR A 14 -1.97 -23.47 -1.97
C THR A 14 -0.81 -23.71 -1.04
N GLU A 15 -0.04 -22.66 -0.78
CA GLU A 15 1.18 -22.74 0.04
C GLU A 15 0.95 -22.24 1.47
N ALA A 16 -0.11 -21.46 1.70
CA ALA A 16 -0.57 -21.04 3.04
C ALA A 16 -2.07 -20.69 3.04
N ILE A 17 -2.73 -20.88 4.19
CA ILE A 17 -4.16 -20.61 4.35
C ILE A 17 -4.39 -19.65 5.51
N TYR A 18 -5.01 -18.50 5.25
CA TYR A 18 -5.32 -17.54 6.30
C TYR A 18 -6.66 -17.87 6.94
N GLY A 19 -6.71 -17.90 8.27
CA GLY A 19 -7.96 -18.12 8.97
C GLY A 19 -7.85 -17.88 10.47
N PRO A 20 -8.97 -17.68 11.18
CA PRO A 20 -8.95 -17.33 12.58
C PRO A 20 -8.37 -18.47 13.41
N PHE A 21 -7.43 -18.18 14.31
CA PHE A 21 -6.64 -19.17 15.05
C PHE A 21 -7.52 -20.22 15.73
N MET A 22 -8.59 -19.75 16.38
CA MET A 22 -9.53 -20.63 17.12
C MET A 22 -10.28 -21.61 16.22
N GLN A 23 -10.39 -21.33 14.92
CA GLN A 23 -11.10 -22.16 13.96
C GLN A 23 -10.17 -23.10 13.19
N THR A 24 -8.92 -22.70 12.97
CA THR A 24 -8.04 -23.32 11.96
C THR A 24 -6.74 -23.87 12.50
N SER A 25 -6.27 -23.44 13.68
CA SER A 25 -4.95 -23.85 14.21
C SER A 25 -4.78 -25.36 14.36
N TRP A 26 -5.85 -26.09 14.72
CA TRP A 26 -5.83 -27.55 14.85
C TRP A 26 -5.62 -28.27 13.50
N LEU A 27 -5.96 -27.62 12.37
CA LEU A 27 -5.76 -28.20 11.04
C LEU A 27 -4.28 -28.36 10.72
N ASN A 28 -3.41 -27.47 11.24
CA ASN A 28 -1.95 -27.62 11.10
C ASN A 28 -1.46 -29.00 11.58
N PHE A 29 -1.93 -29.45 12.75
CA PHE A 29 -1.55 -30.77 13.27
C PHE A 29 -2.11 -31.91 12.40
N TYR A 30 -3.33 -31.74 11.90
CA TYR A 30 -3.97 -32.76 11.07
C TYR A 30 -3.25 -32.95 9.73
N VAL A 31 -2.84 -31.85 9.07
CA VAL A 31 -2.11 -31.90 7.80
C VAL A 31 -0.60 -32.05 7.98
N GLN A 32 -0.13 -32.32 9.20
CA GLN A 32 1.30 -32.48 9.54
C GLN A 32 2.14 -31.24 9.17
N GLU A 33 1.58 -30.05 9.33
CA GLU A 33 2.22 -28.75 9.07
C GLU A 33 2.75 -28.59 7.63
N LYS A 34 2.26 -29.40 6.69
CA LYS A 34 2.63 -29.31 5.28
C LYS A 34 2.36 -27.92 4.72
N GLU A 35 1.16 -27.39 4.98
CA GLU A 35 0.75 -26.03 4.65
C GLU A 35 0.30 -25.33 5.94
N PRO A 36 0.83 -24.13 6.24
CA PRO A 36 0.47 -23.42 7.45
C PRO A 36 -0.93 -22.77 7.31
N PHE A 37 -1.80 -23.08 8.27
CA PHE A 37 -3.01 -22.35 8.59
C PHE A 37 -2.66 -21.27 9.61
N VAL A 38 -2.86 -20.00 9.26
CA VAL A 38 -2.30 -18.86 10.00
C VAL A 38 -3.32 -17.76 10.23
N ASP A 39 -3.34 -17.21 11.43
CA ASP A 39 -4.12 -16.01 11.76
C ASP A 39 -3.21 -14.77 11.74
N LEU A 40 -2.92 -14.20 10.56
CA LEU A 40 -2.02 -13.06 10.48
C LEU A 40 -2.66 -11.76 11.02
N PRO A 41 -1.91 -10.91 11.75
CA PRO A 41 -0.54 -11.07 12.28
C PRO A 41 -0.51 -11.66 13.71
N THR A 42 -1.63 -12.24 14.16
CA THR A 42 -1.87 -12.63 15.56
C THR A 42 -1.53 -14.09 15.87
N ASP A 43 -0.94 -14.80 14.90
CA ASP A 43 -0.58 -16.19 15.07
C ASP A 43 0.48 -16.32 16.16
N ARG A 44 0.35 -17.34 16.99
CA ARG A 44 1.24 -17.53 18.14
C ARG A 44 2.55 -18.22 17.75
N TYR A 45 2.63 -18.79 16.55
CA TYR A 45 3.79 -19.53 16.08
C TYR A 45 4.43 -18.84 14.87
N ASN A 46 5.40 -17.98 15.15
CA ASN A 46 6.10 -17.16 14.16
C ASN A 46 6.62 -17.91 12.90
N PRO A 47 7.12 -19.15 12.98
CA PRO A 47 7.50 -19.88 11.77
C PRO A 47 6.36 -20.07 10.76
N HIS A 48 5.12 -20.22 11.22
CA HIS A 48 3.95 -20.26 10.32
C HIS A 48 3.73 -18.92 9.62
N GLU A 49 3.85 -17.81 10.34
CA GLU A 49 3.68 -16.47 9.76
C GLU A 49 4.73 -16.18 8.70
N ARG A 50 6.00 -16.53 8.94
CA ARG A 50 7.08 -16.33 7.95
C ARG A 50 6.86 -17.18 6.69
N ARG A 51 6.47 -18.45 6.86
CA ARG A 51 6.12 -19.33 5.73
C ARG A 51 4.91 -18.79 4.98
N ALA A 52 3.88 -18.35 5.70
CA ALA A 52 2.72 -17.72 5.11
C ALA A 52 3.11 -16.45 4.36
N ASP A 53 3.90 -15.56 4.94
CA ASP A 53 4.35 -14.32 4.30
C ASP A 53 5.23 -14.57 3.06
N ALA A 54 5.99 -15.66 3.00
CA ALA A 54 6.80 -16.03 1.84
C ALA A 54 6.01 -16.77 0.72
N ALA A 55 4.79 -17.24 0.99
CA ALA A 55 4.01 -18.05 0.05
C ALA A 55 3.75 -17.37 -1.31
N GLY A 56 3.87 -18.10 -2.41
CA GLY A 56 3.45 -17.64 -3.73
C GLY A 56 1.93 -17.67 -3.93
N LYS A 57 1.28 -18.66 -3.31
CA LYS A 57 -0.17 -18.91 -3.46
C LYS A 57 -0.82 -19.06 -2.10
N ILE A 58 -1.87 -18.28 -1.86
CA ILE A 58 -2.60 -18.32 -0.59
C ILE A 58 -4.09 -18.58 -0.81
N ALA A 59 -4.75 -19.04 0.25
CA ALA A 59 -6.19 -19.06 0.36
C ALA A 59 -6.65 -18.38 1.67
N LEU A 60 -7.91 -17.98 1.74
CA LEU A 60 -8.53 -17.36 2.92
C LEU A 60 -9.74 -18.20 3.36
N ILE A 61 -9.92 -18.38 4.65
CA ILE A 61 -11.14 -18.97 5.21
C ILE A 61 -12.09 -17.84 5.62
N GLY A 62 -13.33 -17.88 5.12
CA GLY A 62 -14.36 -16.89 5.40
C GLY A 62 -13.94 -15.47 5.01
N HIS A 63 -14.26 -14.49 5.86
CA HIS A 63 -13.88 -13.09 5.69
C HIS A 63 -12.66 -12.71 6.55
N THR A 64 -11.70 -13.62 6.74
CA THR A 64 -10.51 -13.36 7.55
C THR A 64 -9.80 -12.08 7.08
N ALA A 65 -9.48 -11.20 8.04
CA ALA A 65 -8.89 -9.88 7.80
C ALA A 65 -9.65 -8.99 6.79
N GLY A 66 -10.95 -9.25 6.58
CA GLY A 66 -11.77 -8.58 5.57
C GLY A 66 -11.34 -8.83 4.12
N GLY A 67 -10.45 -9.80 3.89
CA GLY A 67 -9.76 -9.99 2.61
C GLY A 67 -10.70 -10.19 1.42
N VAL A 68 -11.81 -10.91 1.58
CA VAL A 68 -12.79 -11.14 0.49
C VAL A 68 -13.44 -9.84 0.03
N ARG A 69 -13.95 -9.04 0.99
CA ARG A 69 -14.57 -7.75 0.69
C ARG A 69 -13.55 -6.80 0.08
N TRP A 70 -12.32 -6.83 0.58
CA TRP A 70 -11.25 -6.01 0.07
C TRP A 70 -10.83 -6.42 -1.36
N ILE A 71 -10.80 -7.71 -1.69
CA ILE A 71 -10.57 -8.21 -3.07
C ILE A 71 -11.64 -7.63 -4.00
N GLU A 72 -12.92 -7.71 -3.63
CA GLU A 72 -14.03 -7.18 -4.42
C GLU A 72 -13.92 -5.65 -4.58
N GLN A 73 -13.61 -4.92 -3.50
CA GLN A 73 -13.46 -3.47 -3.50
C GLN A 73 -12.29 -2.97 -4.35
N THR A 74 -11.22 -3.77 -4.46
CA THR A 74 -10.02 -3.41 -5.23
C THR A 74 -10.00 -4.07 -6.60
N GLY A 75 -11.14 -4.55 -7.10
CA GLY A 75 -11.26 -5.12 -8.45
C GLY A 75 -10.47 -6.41 -8.68
N GLY A 76 -10.08 -7.11 -7.62
CA GLY A 76 -9.45 -8.42 -7.70
C GLY A 76 -10.48 -9.54 -7.96
N HIS A 77 -9.97 -10.73 -8.23
CA HIS A 77 -10.79 -11.91 -8.48
C HIS A 77 -10.33 -13.07 -7.60
N ALA A 78 -11.27 -13.94 -7.25
CA ALA A 78 -10.99 -15.17 -6.53
C ALA A 78 -12.07 -16.21 -6.83
N ALA A 79 -11.72 -17.49 -6.66
CA ALA A 79 -12.66 -18.58 -6.62
C ALA A 79 -13.10 -18.85 -5.18
N VAL A 80 -14.33 -19.35 -5.00
CA VAL A 80 -14.85 -19.75 -3.69
C VAL A 80 -15.25 -21.21 -3.73
N THR A 81 -14.65 -22.02 -2.87
CA THR A 81 -15.03 -23.42 -2.64
C THR A 81 -15.62 -23.55 -1.23
N ARG A 82 -16.79 -24.19 -1.11
CA ARG A 82 -17.39 -24.45 0.20
C ARG A 82 -16.96 -25.82 0.71
N ILE A 83 -16.33 -25.85 1.88
CA ILE A 83 -15.92 -27.08 2.57
C ILE A 83 -16.62 -27.11 3.92
N GLU A 84 -17.59 -28.02 4.07
CA GLU A 84 -18.16 -28.36 5.39
C GLU A 84 -18.71 -27.13 6.15
N GLY A 85 -19.34 -26.22 5.40
CA GLY A 85 -19.91 -24.99 5.92
C GLY A 85 -18.97 -23.78 5.88
N LEU A 86 -17.67 -23.95 5.64
CA LEU A 86 -16.69 -22.89 5.52
C LEU A 86 -16.48 -22.49 4.05
N ASN A 87 -16.39 -21.19 3.78
CA ASN A 87 -16.01 -20.69 2.47
C ASN A 87 -14.49 -20.56 2.41
N LEU A 88 -13.85 -21.24 1.47
CA LEU A 88 -12.44 -21.03 1.14
C LEU A 88 -12.35 -20.18 -0.11
N VAL A 89 -11.69 -19.04 0.02
CA VAL A 89 -11.40 -18.12 -1.08
C VAL A 89 -9.99 -18.38 -1.56
N HIS A 90 -9.82 -18.76 -2.83
CA HIS A 90 -8.55 -19.21 -3.42
C HIS A 90 -8.42 -18.76 -4.86
N ALA A 91 -7.34 -19.15 -5.54
CA ALA A 91 -7.02 -18.66 -6.89
C ALA A 91 -7.12 -17.13 -6.99
N ILE A 92 -6.63 -16.45 -5.94
CA ILE A 92 -6.72 -15.01 -5.79
C ILE A 92 -5.83 -14.34 -6.83
N GLN A 93 -6.40 -13.39 -7.57
CA GLN A 93 -5.74 -12.62 -8.60
C GLN A 93 -5.95 -11.12 -8.32
N PRO A 94 -4.89 -10.30 -8.43
CA PRO A 94 -5.03 -8.85 -8.30
C PRO A 94 -5.82 -8.27 -9.47
N PRO A 95 -6.33 -7.03 -9.35
CA PRO A 95 -6.77 -6.26 -10.51
C PRO A 95 -5.63 -6.10 -11.54
N PRO A 96 -5.92 -5.68 -12.79
CA PRO A 96 -4.89 -5.41 -13.78
C PRO A 96 -3.73 -4.59 -13.23
N LEU A 97 -2.53 -5.16 -13.26
CA LEU A 97 -1.35 -4.52 -12.67
C LEU A 97 -0.80 -3.39 -13.54
N SER A 98 -0.95 -3.48 -14.87
CA SER A 98 -0.49 -2.43 -15.78
C SER A 98 -1.43 -1.23 -15.73
N VAL A 99 -0.88 -0.09 -15.33
CA VAL A 99 -1.57 1.20 -15.28
C VAL A 99 -0.70 2.30 -15.85
N THR A 100 -1.33 3.39 -16.28
CA THR A 100 -0.64 4.59 -16.79
C THR A 100 -0.92 5.76 -15.85
N PRO A 101 0.10 6.44 -15.30
CA PRO A 101 -0.13 7.58 -14.42
C PRO A 101 -0.81 8.74 -15.15
N ILE A 102 -1.76 9.39 -14.49
CA ILE A 102 -2.37 10.66 -14.90
C ILE A 102 -1.58 11.77 -14.23
N SER A 103 -0.95 12.64 -15.01
CA SER A 103 -0.06 13.68 -14.48
C SER A 103 -0.86 14.75 -13.70
N PRO A 104 -0.33 15.27 -12.57
CA PRO A 104 -0.89 16.44 -11.89
C PRO A 104 -1.11 17.65 -12.81
N ASP A 105 -0.32 17.81 -13.87
CA ASP A 105 -0.49 18.90 -14.85
C ASP A 105 -1.85 18.84 -15.58
N GLN A 106 -2.46 17.65 -15.64
CA GLN A 106 -3.79 17.46 -16.22
C GLN A 106 -4.91 17.91 -15.28
N TRP A 107 -4.58 18.24 -14.03
CA TRP A 107 -5.54 18.72 -13.04
C TRP A 107 -5.73 20.23 -13.24
N GLN A 108 -6.99 20.64 -13.29
CA GLN A 108 -7.39 22.03 -13.25
C GLN A 108 -7.40 22.54 -11.81
N SER A 109 -7.90 21.73 -10.88
CA SER A 109 -8.01 22.08 -9.46
C SER A 109 -8.27 20.85 -8.58
N ALA A 110 -7.83 20.91 -7.33
CA ALA A 110 -8.21 20.04 -6.23
C ALA A 110 -8.73 20.90 -5.08
N ARG A 111 -10.00 20.75 -4.68
CA ARG A 111 -10.68 21.62 -3.70
C ARG A 111 -11.63 20.87 -2.81
N VAL A 112 -11.74 21.34 -1.58
CA VAL A 112 -12.63 20.76 -0.58
C VAL A 112 -13.97 21.50 -0.61
N ARG A 113 -15.08 20.76 -0.45
CA ARG A 113 -16.42 21.37 -0.42
C ARG A 113 -16.48 22.47 0.64
N GLY A 114 -16.82 23.69 0.21
CA GLY A 114 -16.95 24.84 1.09
C GLY A 114 -15.62 25.52 1.46
N VAL A 115 -14.51 25.14 0.83
CA VAL A 115 -13.18 25.73 1.03
C VAL A 115 -12.64 26.23 -0.32
N ASP A 116 -12.30 27.52 -0.40
CA ASP A 116 -11.84 28.15 -1.65
C ASP A 116 -10.35 27.90 -1.95
N SER A 117 -9.62 27.27 -1.04
CA SER A 117 -8.19 26.99 -1.19
C SER A 117 -7.93 25.87 -2.21
N GLU A 118 -6.98 26.14 -3.10
CA GLU A 118 -6.48 25.19 -4.10
C GLU A 118 -5.43 24.27 -3.46
N MET A 119 -5.54 22.96 -3.69
CA MET A 119 -4.75 21.94 -2.97
C MET A 119 -3.90 21.07 -3.91
N THR A 120 -3.91 21.31 -5.22
CA THR A 120 -3.24 20.45 -6.20
C THR A 120 -1.75 20.26 -5.89
N GLU A 121 -1.02 21.34 -5.59
CA GLU A 121 0.42 21.27 -5.28
C GLU A 121 0.69 20.41 -4.05
N VAL A 122 -0.03 20.68 -2.96
CA VAL A 122 0.08 19.99 -1.68
C VAL A 122 -0.25 18.50 -1.79
N LEU A 123 -1.20 18.11 -2.65
CA LEU A 123 -1.62 16.71 -2.82
C LEU A 123 -0.75 15.90 -3.79
N THR A 124 0.30 16.50 -4.39
CA THR A 124 1.10 15.88 -5.45
C THR A 124 2.61 16.17 -5.37
N ASP A 125 3.10 16.81 -4.31
CA ASP A 125 4.49 17.28 -4.19
C ASP A 125 5.50 16.19 -3.75
N GLN A 126 5.02 14.96 -3.58
CA GLN A 126 5.76 13.79 -3.11
C GLN A 126 6.37 13.98 -1.72
N ASP A 127 5.70 14.71 -0.84
CA ASP A 127 6.10 14.91 0.55
C ASP A 127 5.00 14.45 1.51
N MET A 128 5.32 13.47 2.35
CA MET A 128 4.34 12.97 3.32
C MET A 128 4.12 13.94 4.50
N LEU A 129 4.87 15.05 4.55
CA LEU A 129 4.61 16.13 5.47
C LEU A 129 3.55 17.12 4.97
N THR A 130 3.32 17.30 3.68
CA THR A 130 2.43 18.35 3.19
C THR A 130 0.97 17.85 3.10
N GLY A 131 0.42 17.37 4.20
CA GLY A 131 -0.96 16.89 4.27
C GLY A 131 -2.01 17.98 4.46
N VAL A 132 -3.19 17.79 3.86
CA VAL A 132 -4.36 18.64 4.13
C VAL A 132 -5.22 17.99 5.20
N ALA A 133 -5.37 18.61 6.37
CA ALA A 133 -6.28 18.11 7.40
C ALA A 133 -7.74 18.52 7.10
N LEU A 134 -8.61 17.53 6.86
CA LEU A 134 -10.02 17.72 6.55
C LEU A 134 -10.89 17.21 7.71
N PRO A 135 -11.41 18.09 8.58
CA PRO A 135 -12.38 17.68 9.59
C PRO A 135 -13.62 17.07 8.92
N ILE A 136 -14.11 15.95 9.45
CA ILE A 136 -15.36 15.34 9.00
C ILE A 136 -16.41 15.59 10.09
N PRO A 137 -17.46 16.40 9.83
CA PRO A 137 -18.49 16.66 10.81
C PRO A 137 -19.22 15.35 11.21
N PRO A 138 -19.63 15.15 12.48
CA PRO A 138 -20.21 13.89 12.97
C PRO A 138 -21.42 13.36 12.18
N ASP A 139 -22.15 14.24 11.50
CA ASP A 139 -23.37 13.92 10.76
C ASP A 139 -23.28 14.33 9.27
N ALA A 140 -22.07 14.61 8.74
CA ALA A 140 -21.90 15.05 7.36
C ALA A 140 -20.75 14.36 6.65
N GLU A 141 -20.86 14.24 5.32
CA GLU A 141 -19.72 13.87 4.48
C GLU A 141 -18.77 15.06 4.31
N GLN A 142 -17.48 14.77 4.22
CA GLN A 142 -16.49 15.69 3.67
C GLN A 142 -16.16 15.28 2.25
N THR A 143 -16.07 16.24 1.32
CA THR A 143 -15.77 15.96 -0.09
C THR A 143 -14.56 16.74 -0.56
N LEU A 144 -13.61 16.03 -1.17
CA LEU A 144 -12.51 16.58 -1.96
C LEU A 144 -12.84 16.35 -3.45
N TYR A 145 -12.90 17.42 -4.22
CA TYR A 145 -13.11 17.42 -5.66
C TYR A 145 -11.77 17.57 -6.38
N ILE A 146 -11.56 16.78 -7.43
CA ILE A 146 -10.47 16.98 -8.38
C ILE A 146 -11.11 17.17 -9.76
N THR A 147 -10.86 18.32 -10.37
CA THR A 147 -11.35 18.69 -11.70
C THR A 147 -10.19 18.60 -12.68
N PHE A 148 -10.41 17.96 -13.83
CA PHE A 148 -9.38 17.85 -14.88
C PHE A 148 -9.49 19.01 -15.88
N ARG A 149 -8.41 19.34 -16.58
CA ARG A 149 -8.44 20.33 -17.67
C ARG A 149 -9.19 19.80 -18.88
N GLU A 150 -9.03 18.51 -19.13
CA GLU A 150 -9.71 17.74 -20.16
C GLU A 150 -10.18 16.41 -19.57
N PRO A 151 -11.23 15.78 -20.13
CA PRO A 151 -11.70 14.49 -19.65
C PRO A 151 -10.60 13.40 -19.74
N VAL A 152 -10.36 12.72 -18.62
CA VAL A 152 -9.35 11.65 -18.51
C VAL A 152 -10.00 10.28 -18.44
N LEU A 153 -9.31 9.26 -18.96
CA LEU A 153 -9.70 7.87 -18.77
C LEU A 153 -9.07 7.36 -17.46
N LEU A 154 -9.90 7.17 -16.44
CA LEU A 154 -9.49 6.80 -15.08
C LEU A 154 -9.87 5.34 -14.78
N SER A 155 -9.01 4.62 -14.07
CA SER A 155 -9.24 3.22 -13.67
C SER A 155 -8.79 2.89 -12.24
N ARG A 156 -8.01 3.78 -11.62
CA ARG A 156 -7.47 3.57 -10.28
C ARG A 156 -7.17 4.92 -9.62
N ILE A 157 -7.42 4.97 -8.31
CA ILE A 157 -6.90 6.02 -7.42
C ILE A 157 -6.16 5.36 -6.26
N LEU A 158 -5.07 6.00 -5.88
CA LEU A 158 -4.37 5.76 -4.63
C LEU A 158 -4.32 7.08 -3.87
N PHE A 159 -4.52 7.02 -2.56
CA PHE A 159 -4.17 8.14 -1.70
C PHE A 159 -3.46 7.67 -0.45
N TYR A 160 -2.57 8.53 0.02
CA TYR A 160 -1.72 8.29 1.15
C TYR A 160 -2.04 9.32 2.21
N CYS A 161 -2.13 8.85 3.45
CA CYS A 161 -2.23 9.71 4.60
C CYS A 161 -0.96 9.57 5.45
N PRO A 162 -0.57 10.62 6.21
CA PRO A 162 0.60 10.59 7.07
C PRO A 162 0.60 9.41 8.04
N CYS A 163 -0.55 9.01 8.57
CA CYS A 163 -0.67 7.85 9.44
C CYS A 163 -1.99 7.11 9.26
N TRP A 164 -2.11 5.93 9.85
CA TRP A 164 -3.30 5.09 9.77
C TRP A 164 -4.57 5.81 10.28
N LEU A 165 -4.46 6.60 11.36
CA LEU A 165 -5.56 7.40 11.92
C LEU A 165 -6.07 8.50 10.99
N SER A 166 -5.25 8.92 10.02
CA SER A 166 -5.58 9.98 9.07
C SER A 166 -6.37 9.48 7.85
N TYR A 167 -6.49 8.16 7.66
CA TYR A 167 -7.35 7.60 6.63
C TYR A 167 -8.83 7.69 7.05
N PRO A 168 -9.77 7.93 6.14
CA PRO A 168 -11.18 7.87 6.48
C PRO A 168 -11.61 6.42 6.72
N GLY A 169 -12.44 6.17 7.73
CA GLY A 169 -12.93 4.82 8.04
C GLY A 169 -13.97 4.32 7.03
N VAL A 170 -14.69 5.26 6.39
CA VAL A 170 -15.64 5.02 5.30
C VAL A 170 -15.41 6.09 4.24
N TRP A 171 -15.21 5.68 2.99
CA TRP A 171 -15.05 6.59 1.87
C TRP A 171 -15.53 6.01 0.55
N ARG A 172 -15.85 6.91 -0.39
CA ARG A 172 -16.36 6.58 -1.73
C ARG A 172 -15.75 7.51 -2.75
N LEU A 173 -15.49 6.99 -3.93
CA LEU A 173 -15.10 7.73 -5.11
C LEU A 173 -16.29 7.80 -6.08
N ASP A 174 -16.71 9.00 -6.40
CA ASP A 174 -17.64 9.25 -7.51
C ASP A 174 -16.92 9.95 -8.66
N GLY A 175 -17.33 9.65 -9.89
CA GLY A 175 -16.84 10.28 -11.11
C GLY A 175 -17.96 11.02 -11.81
N LYS A 176 -17.65 12.18 -12.37
CA LYS A 176 -18.55 12.98 -13.19
C LYS A 176 -18.16 12.87 -14.65
N SER A 177 -19.08 12.43 -15.48
CA SER A 177 -18.89 12.38 -16.93
C SER A 177 -18.84 13.79 -17.55
N GLU A 178 -18.42 13.85 -18.81
CA GLU A 178 -18.47 15.08 -19.63
C GLU A 178 -19.89 15.64 -19.78
N THR A 179 -20.90 14.76 -19.72
CA THR A 179 -22.31 15.15 -19.77
C THR A 179 -22.84 15.66 -18.44
N GLY A 180 -22.00 15.69 -17.40
CA GLY A 180 -22.34 16.19 -16.07
C GLY A 180 -22.98 15.18 -15.12
N SER A 181 -23.10 13.91 -15.52
CA SER A 181 -23.71 12.86 -14.70
C SER A 181 -22.69 12.31 -13.71
N TRP A 182 -23.08 12.15 -12.45
CA TRP A 182 -22.26 11.50 -11.42
C TRP A 182 -22.58 10.02 -11.31
N GLU A 183 -21.55 9.19 -11.20
CA GLU A 183 -21.67 7.77 -10.88
C GLU A 183 -20.64 7.35 -9.83
N THR A 184 -20.97 6.32 -9.05
CA THR A 184 -20.02 5.75 -8.09
C THR A 184 -19.06 4.82 -8.80
N LEU A 185 -17.76 5.09 -8.64
CA LEU A 185 -16.68 4.30 -9.21
C LEU A 185 -16.22 3.19 -8.26
N GLY A 186 -16.29 3.44 -6.96
CA GLY A 186 -15.98 2.46 -5.92
C GLY A 186 -15.76 3.11 -4.57
N GLY A 187 -15.25 2.36 -3.60
CA GLY A 187 -15.00 2.87 -2.26
C GLY A 187 -14.76 1.77 -1.24
N VAL A 188 -14.47 2.19 -0.02
CA VAL A 188 -14.28 1.32 1.14
C VAL A 188 -15.28 1.72 2.20
N ASP A 189 -16.12 0.78 2.58
CA ASP A 189 -17.17 0.91 3.59
C ASP A 189 -16.76 0.26 4.94
N GLN A 190 -15.58 -0.35 5.01
CA GLN A 190 -14.93 -0.79 6.23
C GLN A 190 -13.41 -0.87 6.03
N GLU A 191 -12.66 -0.28 6.95
CA GLU A 191 -11.21 -0.38 6.96
C GLU A 191 -10.73 -1.83 7.01
N ASN A 192 -9.76 -2.17 6.16
CA ASN A 192 -9.02 -3.41 6.20
C ASN A 192 -7.53 -3.09 5.98
N ALA A 193 -6.66 -3.60 6.85
CA ALA A 193 -5.20 -3.45 6.76
C ALA A 193 -4.59 -4.40 5.71
N THR A 194 -5.24 -4.52 4.56
CA THR A 194 -4.87 -5.45 3.50
C THR A 194 -4.37 -4.66 2.29
N ILE A 195 -3.32 -5.16 1.62
CA ILE A 195 -2.75 -4.51 0.42
C ILE A 195 -2.47 -5.53 -0.69
N TRP A 196 -2.41 -5.02 -1.93
CA TRP A 196 -1.83 -5.73 -3.06
C TRP A 196 -0.34 -5.43 -3.06
N SER A 197 0.50 -6.46 -3.13
CA SER A 197 1.90 -6.32 -3.49
C SER A 197 2.25 -7.39 -4.52
N GLY A 198 2.74 -6.97 -5.68
CA GLY A 198 2.93 -7.82 -6.84
C GLY A 198 1.64 -8.60 -7.20
N PRO A 199 1.73 -9.93 -7.41
CA PRO A 199 0.59 -10.76 -7.77
C PRO A 199 -0.23 -11.22 -6.55
N ARG A 200 0.03 -10.69 -5.34
CA ARG A 200 -0.46 -11.30 -4.09
C ARG A 200 -1.04 -10.30 -3.10
N LEU A 201 -2.01 -10.80 -2.35
CA LEU A 201 -2.64 -10.16 -1.20
C LEU A 201 -1.79 -10.33 0.08
N PHE A 202 -1.55 -9.25 0.81
CA PHE A 202 -0.91 -9.28 2.13
C PHE A 202 -1.82 -8.65 3.19
N ALA A 203 -1.87 -9.28 4.37
CA ALA A 203 -2.51 -8.75 5.56
C ALA A 203 -1.49 -7.98 6.40
N ASP A 204 -1.99 -6.98 7.12
CA ASP A 204 -1.28 -6.15 8.08
C ASP A 204 0.02 -5.57 7.50
N ALA A 205 -0.11 -4.47 6.77
CA ALA A 205 1.00 -3.93 6.00
C ALA A 205 1.45 -2.55 6.49
N SER A 206 2.69 -2.52 6.97
CA SER A 206 3.51 -1.31 7.01
C SER A 206 3.48 -0.61 5.63
N GLY A 207 3.17 0.69 5.59
CA GLY A 207 3.02 1.41 4.32
C GLY A 207 1.65 1.20 3.64
N TYR A 208 0.61 0.93 4.43
CA TYR A 208 -0.78 0.96 3.97
C TYR A 208 -1.10 2.26 3.21
N HIS A 209 -1.86 2.09 2.13
CA HIS A 209 -2.41 3.16 1.31
C HIS A 209 -3.84 2.79 0.92
N ALA A 210 -4.69 3.79 0.80
CA ALA A 210 -6.05 3.58 0.33
C ALA A 210 -6.03 3.47 -1.19
N ARG A 211 -6.71 2.45 -1.69
CA ARG A 211 -6.72 2.10 -3.11
C ARG A 211 -8.09 1.62 -3.52
N VAL A 212 -8.54 2.03 -4.69
CA VAL A 212 -9.66 1.42 -5.40
C VAL A 212 -9.32 1.31 -6.87
N ASP A 213 -9.66 0.16 -7.44
CA ASP A 213 -9.56 -0.13 -8.87
C ASP A 213 -10.98 -0.36 -9.40
N PHE A 214 -11.23 0.09 -10.62
CA PHE A 214 -12.55 -0.03 -11.25
C PHE A 214 -12.40 -0.11 -12.77
N ALA A 215 -13.49 -0.49 -13.44
CA ALA A 215 -13.52 -0.52 -14.90
C ALA A 215 -13.21 0.89 -15.46
N PRO A 216 -12.36 1.00 -16.51
CA PRO A 216 -11.96 2.32 -17.03
C PRO A 216 -13.17 3.20 -17.40
N VAL A 217 -13.21 4.40 -16.85
CA VAL A 217 -14.29 5.38 -17.05
C VAL A 217 -13.73 6.73 -17.47
N ARG A 218 -14.42 7.42 -18.38
CA ARG A 218 -14.03 8.77 -18.82
C ARG A 218 -14.68 9.82 -17.93
N VAL A 219 -13.87 10.59 -17.21
CA VAL A 219 -14.33 11.55 -16.19
C VAL A 219 -13.74 12.94 -16.41
N GLN A 220 -14.55 13.97 -16.16
CA GLN A 220 -14.15 15.38 -16.15
C GLN A 220 -13.82 15.87 -14.73
N GLU A 221 -14.42 15.23 -13.72
CA GLU A 221 -14.29 15.57 -12.30
C GLU A 221 -14.43 14.29 -11.47
N ILE A 222 -13.72 14.18 -10.36
CA ILE A 222 -13.94 13.14 -9.35
C ILE A 222 -14.21 13.77 -7.99
N ALA A 223 -14.95 13.04 -7.15
CA ALA A 223 -15.26 13.40 -5.78
C ALA A 223 -14.86 12.27 -4.84
N LEU A 224 -13.86 12.51 -4.01
CA LEU A 224 -13.51 11.64 -2.88
C LEU A 224 -14.33 12.08 -1.67
N ARG A 225 -15.30 11.24 -1.28
CA ARG A 225 -16.22 11.48 -0.18
C ARG A 225 -15.82 10.64 1.02
N ALA A 226 -15.75 11.26 2.18
CA ALA A 226 -15.42 10.60 3.45
C ALA A 226 -16.54 10.85 4.47
N TRP A 227 -16.85 9.82 5.26
CA TRP A 227 -17.82 9.88 6.35
C TRP A 227 -17.14 9.67 7.70
N PRO A 228 -17.69 10.27 8.78
CA PRO A 228 -17.12 10.11 10.10
C PRO A 228 -17.36 8.69 10.59
N THR A 229 -16.47 8.21 11.44
CA THR A 229 -16.69 6.98 12.20
C THR A 229 -16.44 7.28 13.67
N THR A 230 -16.88 6.39 14.57
CA THR A 230 -16.67 6.54 16.01
C THR A 230 -15.21 6.79 16.41
N CYS A 231 -14.26 6.29 15.62
CA CYS A 231 -12.83 6.43 15.89
C CYS A 231 -12.13 7.49 15.03
N ARG A 232 -12.81 8.09 14.04
CA ARG A 232 -12.18 8.99 13.05
C ARG A 232 -13.08 10.16 12.69
N ALA A 233 -12.63 11.35 13.11
CA ALA A 233 -13.31 12.62 12.89
C ALA A 233 -12.62 13.50 11.83
N PHE A 234 -11.61 12.99 11.14
CA PHE A 234 -10.90 13.73 10.10
C PHE A 234 -10.34 12.78 9.03
N PHE A 235 -10.06 13.35 7.87
CA PHE A 235 -9.37 12.73 6.74
C PHE A 235 -8.21 13.65 6.38
N SER A 236 -6.98 13.12 6.31
CA SER A 236 -5.82 13.93 5.93
C SER A 236 -5.00 13.30 4.82
N PRO A 237 -5.40 13.44 3.55
CA PRO A 237 -4.56 13.02 2.44
C PRO A 237 -3.31 13.91 2.39
N ALA A 238 -2.14 13.28 2.29
CA ALA A 238 -0.89 13.91 1.91
C ALA A 238 -0.70 13.80 0.40
N GLU A 239 -0.96 12.64 -0.17
CA GLU A 239 -0.64 12.39 -1.58
C GLU A 239 -1.79 11.68 -2.26
N ILE A 240 -2.08 12.07 -3.51
CA ILE A 240 -3.08 11.42 -4.35
C ILE A 240 -2.43 11.09 -5.70
N SER A 241 -2.61 9.85 -6.14
CA SER A 241 -2.16 9.37 -7.43
C SER A 241 -3.31 8.77 -8.22
N LEU A 242 -3.44 9.21 -9.46
CA LEU A 242 -4.50 8.79 -10.37
C LEU A 242 -3.90 8.03 -11.54
N TYR A 243 -4.58 6.99 -11.98
CA TYR A 243 -4.11 6.16 -13.08
C TYR A 243 -5.21 5.78 -14.06
N GLY A 244 -4.88 5.86 -15.34
CA GLY A 244 -5.63 5.24 -16.42
C GLY A 244 -5.20 3.79 -16.68
N PRO A 245 -5.91 3.07 -17.57
CA PRO A 245 -5.56 1.70 -17.91
C PRO A 245 -4.18 1.64 -18.58
N GLY A 246 -3.37 0.66 -18.18
CA GLY A 246 -2.10 0.36 -18.83
C GLY A 246 -2.25 -0.66 -19.95
N GLN A 247 -1.14 -0.97 -20.61
CA GLN A 247 -1.10 -2.03 -21.62
C GLN A 247 -0.37 -3.27 -21.09
N GLY A 248 -1.00 -4.44 -21.30
CA GLY A 248 -0.43 -5.75 -21.04
C GLY A 248 -0.57 -6.26 -19.61
N SER A 249 -0.18 -7.52 -19.42
CA SER A 249 -0.02 -8.14 -18.11
C SER A 249 1.47 -8.26 -17.81
N PRO A 250 2.01 -7.59 -16.79
CA PRO A 250 3.44 -7.65 -16.49
C PRO A 250 3.84 -9.04 -16.00
N ASP A 251 4.94 -9.60 -16.55
CA ASP A 251 5.56 -10.81 -16.02
C ASP A 251 6.57 -10.41 -14.93
N LEU A 252 6.07 -10.34 -13.70
CA LEU A 252 6.86 -9.91 -12.54
C LEU A 252 7.97 -10.88 -12.17
N GLU A 253 7.75 -12.19 -12.32
CA GLU A 253 8.72 -13.21 -11.94
C GLU A 253 9.92 -13.19 -12.90
N ALA A 254 9.67 -13.08 -14.21
CA ALA A 254 10.74 -12.98 -15.20
C ALA A 254 11.60 -11.73 -15.00
N ASP A 255 10.98 -10.58 -14.72
CA ASP A 255 11.72 -9.35 -14.41
C ASP A 255 12.49 -9.46 -13.10
N LEU A 256 11.97 -10.18 -12.10
CA LEU A 256 12.67 -10.34 -10.83
C LEU A 256 13.97 -11.13 -10.98
N GLY A 257 13.96 -12.16 -11.82
CA GLY A 257 15.20 -12.86 -12.21
C GLY A 257 16.27 -11.91 -12.79
N ARG A 258 15.85 -10.91 -13.56
CA ARG A 258 16.75 -9.86 -14.09
C ARG A 258 17.24 -8.92 -12.99
N VAL A 259 16.38 -8.54 -12.04
CA VAL A 259 16.78 -7.77 -10.85
C VAL A 259 17.88 -8.49 -10.07
N ILE A 260 17.65 -9.76 -9.74
CA ILE A 260 18.60 -10.59 -8.98
C ILE A 260 19.96 -10.65 -9.70
N THR A 261 19.93 -10.91 -11.00
CA THR A 261 21.14 -10.96 -11.84
C THR A 261 21.88 -9.63 -11.84
N SER A 262 21.15 -8.52 -11.98
CA SER A 262 21.71 -7.16 -11.94
C SER A 262 22.39 -6.89 -10.59
N LEU A 263 21.71 -7.17 -9.49
CA LEU A 263 22.20 -6.93 -8.12
C LEU A 263 23.41 -7.79 -7.74
N ALA A 264 23.54 -9.01 -8.30
CA ALA A 264 24.65 -9.93 -8.01
C ALA A 264 26.04 -9.35 -8.36
N THR A 265 26.10 -8.38 -9.27
CA THR A 265 27.35 -7.77 -9.75
C THR A 265 27.67 -6.41 -9.11
N THR A 266 26.92 -6.04 -8.05
CA THR A 266 26.99 -4.71 -7.43
C THR A 266 27.37 -4.78 -5.95
N THR A 267 27.72 -3.64 -5.37
CA THR A 267 27.91 -3.48 -3.92
C THR A 267 26.60 -3.30 -3.14
N VAL A 268 25.45 -3.35 -3.82
CA VAL A 268 24.14 -3.19 -3.19
C VAL A 268 23.88 -4.36 -2.26
N ASN A 269 23.54 -4.04 -1.01
CA ASN A 269 23.12 -5.01 0.00
C ASN A 269 21.79 -4.63 0.66
N ARG A 270 21.18 -3.51 0.27
CA ARG A 270 19.85 -3.08 0.71
C ARG A 270 19.00 -2.73 -0.50
N VAL A 271 17.81 -3.32 -0.58
CA VAL A 271 16.85 -3.04 -1.65
C VAL A 271 15.50 -2.70 -1.03
N TYR A 272 15.06 -1.46 -1.22
CA TYR A 272 13.72 -1.01 -0.87
C TYR A 272 12.78 -1.36 -2.01
N CYS A 273 11.75 -2.14 -1.71
CA CYS A 273 10.82 -2.64 -2.70
C CYS A 273 9.51 -3.05 -2.03
N GLU A 274 8.52 -3.38 -2.84
CA GLU A 274 7.24 -3.85 -2.34
C GLU A 274 7.34 -5.21 -1.66
N ARG A 275 6.45 -5.48 -0.71
CA ARG A 275 6.53 -6.64 0.21
C ARG A 275 6.71 -7.97 -0.52
N TRP A 276 5.98 -8.19 -1.61
CA TRP A 276 6.13 -9.39 -2.42
C TRP A 276 7.54 -9.52 -3.02
N ALA A 277 8.03 -8.46 -3.67
CA ALA A 277 9.38 -8.44 -4.21
C ALA A 277 10.44 -8.55 -3.10
N ALA A 278 10.19 -7.96 -1.92
CA ALA A 278 11.07 -8.03 -0.77
C ALA A 278 11.27 -9.47 -0.29
N ASN A 279 10.18 -10.24 -0.19
CA ASN A 279 10.22 -11.65 0.20
C ASN A 279 10.95 -12.50 -0.85
N ARG A 280 10.64 -12.29 -2.14
CA ARG A 280 11.30 -13.03 -3.22
C ARG A 280 12.79 -12.72 -3.36
N LEU A 281 13.19 -11.46 -3.20
CA LEU A 281 14.60 -11.06 -3.23
C LEU A 281 15.37 -11.59 -2.03
N ALA A 282 14.77 -11.58 -0.82
CA ALA A 282 15.39 -12.15 0.37
C ALA A 282 15.63 -13.66 0.19
N GLU A 283 14.62 -14.39 -0.26
CA GLU A 283 14.70 -15.82 -0.55
C GLU A 283 15.76 -16.13 -1.63
N ALA A 284 15.67 -15.49 -2.79
CA ALA A 284 16.57 -15.76 -3.91
C ALA A 284 18.02 -15.34 -3.65
N SER A 285 18.25 -14.39 -2.74
CA SER A 285 19.59 -13.96 -2.34
C SER A 285 20.17 -14.75 -1.15
N GLY A 286 19.43 -15.71 -0.60
CA GLY A 286 19.84 -16.41 0.62
C GLY A 286 20.04 -15.46 1.80
N GLU A 287 19.15 -14.47 1.94
CA GLU A 287 19.19 -13.41 2.97
C GLU A 287 20.42 -12.48 2.89
N ARG A 288 21.18 -12.52 1.79
CA ARG A 288 22.31 -11.59 1.57
C ARG A 288 21.84 -10.14 1.40
N LEU A 289 20.68 -9.95 0.78
CA LEU A 289 20.06 -8.64 0.60
C LEU A 289 19.11 -8.36 1.76
N TRP A 290 19.29 -7.21 2.40
CA TRP A 290 18.27 -6.67 3.28
C TRP A 290 17.14 -6.05 2.46
N THR A 291 15.90 -6.36 2.83
CA THR A 291 14.68 -5.83 2.22
C THR A 291 13.67 -5.43 3.31
N PRO A 292 12.76 -4.47 3.05
CA PRO A 292 11.78 -4.00 4.03
C PRO A 292 10.63 -5.01 4.18
N ARG A 293 10.87 -6.11 4.90
CA ARG A 293 9.85 -7.11 5.26
C ARG A 293 9.06 -6.68 6.49
N GLU A 294 7.85 -7.20 6.66
CA GLU A 294 6.95 -6.79 7.75
C GLU A 294 7.54 -7.09 9.13
N PRO A 295 7.85 -6.08 9.98
CA PRO A 295 8.53 -6.30 11.25
C PRO A 295 7.72 -7.14 12.22
N ALA A 296 6.39 -6.99 12.20
CA ALA A 296 5.47 -7.78 13.03
C ALA A 296 5.57 -9.29 12.77
N ILE A 297 6.13 -9.70 11.63
CA ILE A 297 6.34 -11.11 11.26
C ILE A 297 7.82 -11.50 11.31
N TRP A 298 8.71 -10.65 10.80
CA TRP A 298 10.11 -11.02 10.57
C TRP A 298 11.04 -10.64 11.73
N ASP A 299 10.74 -9.56 12.45
CA ASP A 299 11.58 -9.03 13.53
C ASP A 299 11.08 -9.44 14.93
N ARG A 300 9.89 -10.05 15.00
CA ARG A 300 9.28 -10.52 16.25
C ARG A 300 10.05 -11.69 16.87
N THR A 301 10.38 -11.59 18.16
CA THR A 301 10.94 -12.71 18.94
C THR A 301 9.85 -13.62 19.49
N THR A 302 10.15 -14.91 19.67
CA THR A 302 9.22 -15.89 20.26
C THR A 302 8.70 -15.42 21.63
N GLY A 303 7.39 -15.23 21.76
CA GLY A 303 6.74 -14.78 22.99
C GLY A 303 6.21 -13.34 22.96
N ASP A 304 6.61 -12.55 21.96
CA ASP A 304 6.00 -11.25 21.70
C ASP A 304 4.75 -11.48 20.82
N VAL A 305 3.56 -11.40 21.40
CA VAL A 305 2.27 -11.57 20.69
C VAL A 305 1.72 -10.21 20.22
N THR A 306 2.42 -9.13 20.55
CA THR A 306 1.96 -7.74 20.40
C THR A 306 2.86 -6.90 19.51
N GLY A 307 3.64 -7.55 18.63
CA GLY A 307 4.45 -6.85 17.63
C GLY A 307 3.56 -5.81 16.93
N THR A 308 3.77 -4.54 17.26
CA THR A 308 2.93 -3.46 16.74
C THR A 308 3.39 -3.27 15.30
N PRO A 309 2.47 -3.30 14.32
CA PRO A 309 2.82 -3.01 12.93
C PRO A 309 3.59 -1.70 12.90
N ARG A 310 4.60 -1.60 12.03
CA ARG A 310 5.33 -0.33 11.94
C ARG A 310 4.36 0.71 11.35
N GLU A 311 3.86 1.59 12.21
CA GLU A 311 2.94 2.66 11.79
C GLU A 311 3.64 3.69 10.88
N SER A 312 4.98 3.71 10.93
CA SER A 312 5.84 4.63 10.20
C SER A 312 6.49 3.97 8.98
N PRO A 313 6.68 4.71 7.88
CA PRO A 313 7.38 4.21 6.69
C PRO A 313 8.83 3.84 6.97
N TRP A 314 9.45 3.13 6.04
CA TRP A 314 10.85 2.72 6.15
C TRP A 314 11.78 3.86 5.75
N PRO A 315 12.68 4.33 6.64
CA PRO A 315 13.67 5.32 6.25
C PRO A 315 14.62 4.77 5.19
N ILE A 316 14.82 5.54 4.13
CA ILE A 316 15.75 5.19 3.06
C ILE A 316 17.14 5.70 3.41
N SER A 317 18.14 4.81 3.29
CA SER A 317 19.54 5.20 3.36
C SER A 317 20.05 5.56 1.97
N VAL A 318 20.48 6.80 1.79
CA VAL A 318 20.98 7.32 0.52
C VAL A 318 22.49 7.08 0.41
N ASP A 319 22.86 5.88 -0.04
CA ASP A 319 24.25 5.51 -0.30
C ASP A 319 24.40 4.43 -1.39
N ASN A 320 25.64 4.18 -1.79
CA ASN A 320 26.00 3.23 -2.85
C ASN A 320 25.76 1.74 -2.51
N ARG A 321 25.23 1.44 -1.32
CA ARG A 321 24.81 0.09 -0.92
C ARG A 321 23.29 -0.08 -0.97
N SER A 322 22.55 0.98 -1.27
CA SER A 322 21.10 0.99 -1.35
C SER A 322 20.61 1.05 -2.79
N ALA A 323 19.51 0.36 -3.05
CA ALA A 323 18.75 0.48 -4.27
C ALA A 323 17.24 0.53 -3.98
N LEU A 324 16.47 1.06 -4.92
CA LEU A 324 15.02 1.06 -4.92
C LEU A 324 14.54 0.25 -6.12
N LEU A 325 13.64 -0.70 -5.91
CA LEU A 325 12.96 -1.39 -7.01
C LEU A 325 11.53 -0.84 -7.09
N VAL A 326 11.28 -0.06 -8.13
CA VAL A 326 10.05 0.73 -8.28
C VAL A 326 9.31 0.31 -9.54
N ARG A 327 7.98 0.26 -9.47
CA ARG A 327 7.09 0.05 -10.61
C ARG A 327 7.28 1.15 -11.66
N ASN A 328 7.20 0.80 -12.94
CA ASN A 328 7.45 1.77 -14.02
C ASN A 328 6.47 2.96 -13.96
N GLU A 329 5.22 2.71 -13.58
CA GLU A 329 4.20 3.73 -13.36
C GLU A 329 4.51 4.72 -12.22
N ASP A 330 5.37 4.36 -11.28
CA ASP A 330 5.75 5.15 -10.09
C ASP A 330 7.13 5.82 -10.22
N CYS A 331 7.82 5.61 -11.34
CA CYS A 331 9.19 6.07 -11.53
C CYS A 331 9.30 7.61 -11.53
N GLU A 332 8.36 8.33 -12.14
CA GLU A 332 8.47 9.80 -12.18
C GLU A 332 8.29 10.42 -10.80
N ALA A 333 7.30 9.95 -10.04
CA ALA A 333 7.10 10.33 -8.64
C ALA A 333 8.37 10.07 -7.81
N THR A 334 8.99 8.90 -8.00
CA THR A 334 10.26 8.56 -7.34
C THR A 334 11.39 9.51 -7.73
N ARG A 335 11.51 9.87 -9.02
CA ARG A 335 12.52 10.85 -9.46
C ARG A 335 12.27 12.22 -8.84
N VAL A 336 11.02 12.67 -8.72
CA VAL A 336 10.66 13.93 -8.06
C VAL A 336 11.13 13.91 -6.60
N ALA A 337 10.81 12.84 -5.85
CA ALA A 337 11.25 12.70 -4.45
C ALA A 337 12.78 12.70 -4.33
N LEU A 338 13.49 11.90 -5.16
CA LEU A 338 14.95 11.83 -5.16
C LEU A 338 15.61 13.17 -5.49
N ARG A 339 15.09 13.90 -6.49
CA ARG A 339 15.56 15.26 -6.84
C ARG A 339 15.33 16.25 -5.70
N GLY A 340 14.18 16.18 -5.05
CA GLY A 340 13.82 17.07 -3.94
C GLY A 340 14.76 16.95 -2.74
N CYS A 341 15.38 15.79 -2.54
CA CYS A 341 16.38 15.54 -1.49
C CYS A 341 17.84 15.63 -2.01
N GLY A 342 18.06 16.00 -3.27
CA GLY A 342 19.39 16.05 -3.88
C GLY A 342 20.11 14.69 -3.91
N ALA A 343 19.37 13.58 -3.86
CA ALA A 343 19.95 12.24 -3.94
C ALA A 343 20.42 11.97 -5.37
N GLY A 344 21.63 11.41 -5.53
CA GLY A 344 22.10 10.92 -6.82
C GLY A 344 21.63 9.49 -7.08
N TRP A 345 21.34 9.12 -8.33
CA TRP A 345 21.01 7.75 -8.68
C TRP A 345 21.38 7.39 -10.12
N THR A 346 21.39 6.09 -10.41
CA THR A 346 21.41 5.54 -11.76
C THR A 346 20.23 4.60 -11.94
N GLU A 347 19.62 4.61 -13.13
CA GLU A 347 18.46 3.78 -13.44
C GLU A 347 18.86 2.58 -14.29
N THR A 348 18.27 1.43 -14.00
CA THR A 348 18.33 0.24 -14.84
C THR A 348 16.90 -0.19 -15.14
N PRO A 349 16.34 0.23 -16.30
CA PRO A 349 14.96 -0.07 -16.65
C PRO A 349 14.79 -1.55 -16.97
N MET A 350 13.64 -2.09 -16.56
CA MET A 350 13.14 -3.43 -16.88
C MET A 350 11.71 -3.29 -17.41
N THR A 351 11.06 -4.42 -17.71
CA THR A 351 9.74 -4.41 -18.35
C THR A 351 8.66 -3.79 -17.46
N CYS A 352 8.69 -4.11 -16.17
CA CYS A 352 7.67 -3.82 -15.16
C CYS A 352 8.20 -2.92 -14.03
N TRP A 353 9.52 -2.90 -13.86
CA TRP A 353 10.20 -2.13 -12.83
C TRP A 353 11.38 -1.36 -13.38
N THR A 354 11.83 -0.39 -12.60
CA THR A 354 13.13 0.25 -12.75
C THR A 354 13.89 0.10 -11.44
N LEU A 355 15.14 -0.36 -11.55
CA LEU A 355 16.05 -0.42 -10.41
C LEU A 355 16.83 0.91 -10.32
N PHE A 356 16.57 1.67 -9.28
CA PHE A 356 17.29 2.90 -8.93
C PHE A 356 18.44 2.55 -7.99
N ARG A 357 19.67 2.63 -8.46
CA ARG A 357 20.87 2.46 -7.61
C ARG A 357 21.29 3.83 -7.10
N LEU A 358 21.23 4.01 -5.78
CA LEU A 358 21.54 5.29 -5.14
C LEU A 358 23.04 5.53 -5.15
N ALA A 359 23.45 6.78 -5.31
CA ALA A 359 24.81 7.23 -5.10
C ALA A 359 24.96 7.74 -3.66
N GLY A 360 26.15 7.59 -3.07
CA GLY A 360 26.47 8.29 -1.84
C GLY A 360 26.44 9.79 -2.05
N HIS A 361 26.06 10.56 -1.03
CA HIS A 361 26.31 11.98 -1.04
C HIS A 361 27.83 12.23 -0.97
N ASP A 362 28.38 12.91 -1.97
CA ASP A 362 29.77 13.42 -1.92
C ASP A 362 29.92 14.60 -0.93
N GLY A 363 28.82 15.04 -0.31
CA GLY A 363 28.79 16.09 0.70
C GLY A 363 29.07 15.55 2.10
N ALA A 364 30.28 15.78 2.62
CA ALA A 364 30.58 15.63 4.03
C ALA A 364 29.66 16.55 4.86
N GLY A 365 28.75 15.97 5.65
CA GLY A 365 28.15 16.68 6.79
C GLY A 365 26.66 16.98 6.77
N VAL A 366 25.79 16.04 6.39
CA VAL A 366 24.41 16.04 6.90
C VAL A 366 24.25 14.92 7.91
N SER A 367 24.73 15.15 9.13
CA SER A 367 24.25 14.40 10.30
C SER A 367 22.88 14.95 10.66
N GLY A 368 21.82 14.46 10.05
CA GLY A 368 20.46 14.92 10.34
C GLY A 368 19.40 14.29 9.47
N GLN A 369 18.82 13.19 9.96
CA GLN A 369 17.47 12.68 9.67
C GLN A 369 17.13 12.24 8.23
N HIS A 370 16.32 11.20 8.15
CA HIS A 370 15.92 10.53 6.93
C HIS A 370 14.96 11.40 6.10
N GLU A 371 15.50 12.08 5.08
CA GLU A 371 14.70 12.90 4.14
C GLU A 371 13.88 12.05 3.16
N LEU A 372 14.12 10.75 3.05
CA LEU A 372 13.40 9.85 2.16
C LEU A 372 12.82 8.67 2.91
N ALA A 373 11.60 8.28 2.53
CA ALA A 373 10.82 7.23 3.16
C ALA A 373 10.24 6.28 2.10
N TRP A 374 10.31 4.98 2.36
CA TRP A 374 9.66 3.94 1.55
C TRP A 374 8.31 3.56 2.15
N TYR A 375 7.24 3.81 1.38
CA TYR A 375 5.84 3.57 1.74
C TYR A 375 5.29 2.32 1.03
N GLY A 376 6.02 1.21 1.14
CA GLY A 376 5.60 -0.10 0.64
C GLY A 376 5.59 -0.27 -0.88
N HIS A 377 5.48 0.78 -1.68
CA HIS A 377 5.52 0.69 -3.15
C HIS A 377 6.12 1.92 -3.84
N ARG A 378 6.22 3.05 -3.11
CA ARG A 378 6.75 4.31 -3.61
C ARG A 378 7.65 4.99 -2.58
N VAL A 379 8.52 5.86 -3.08
CA VAL A 379 9.37 6.77 -2.30
C VAL A 379 8.69 8.13 -2.11
N PHE A 380 8.73 8.65 -0.89
CA PHE A 380 8.34 10.02 -0.57
C PHE A 380 9.44 10.75 0.18
N ARG A 381 9.34 12.08 0.19
CA ARG A 381 10.11 12.93 1.09
C ARG A 381 9.56 12.82 2.51
N SER A 382 10.49 12.94 3.46
CA SER A 382 10.36 12.91 4.92
C SER A 382 9.89 11.61 5.58
N ALA A 383 10.78 11.02 6.38
CA ALA A 383 10.42 10.18 7.54
C ALA A 383 10.68 10.90 8.88
N GLY A 384 10.99 12.20 8.84
CA GLY A 384 11.33 13.01 10.02
C GLY A 384 10.09 13.39 10.83
N SER A 385 9.88 12.70 11.95
CA SER A 385 8.91 13.05 13.01
C SER A 385 7.42 12.97 12.60
N LEU A 386 7.05 12.04 11.73
CA LEU A 386 5.64 11.68 11.50
C LEU A 386 4.91 11.44 12.84
N GLU A 387 5.53 10.73 13.77
CA GLU A 387 5.05 10.49 15.13
C GLU A 387 4.83 11.80 15.94
N HIS A 388 5.74 12.78 15.81
CA HIS A 388 5.59 14.09 16.47
C HIS A 388 4.47 14.93 15.84
N ARG A 389 4.26 14.85 14.51
CA ARG A 389 3.12 15.52 13.87
C ARG A 389 1.81 14.83 14.18
N VAL A 390 1.76 13.50 14.17
CA VAL A 390 0.57 12.74 14.60
C VAL A 390 0.24 13.06 16.05
N ALA A 391 1.23 13.08 16.95
CA ALA A 391 1.02 13.50 18.34
C ALA A 391 0.46 14.94 18.42
N ARG A 392 1.04 15.90 17.68
CA ARG A 392 0.56 17.29 17.64
C ARG A 392 -0.83 17.44 17.01
N LEU A 393 -1.11 16.69 15.94
CA LEU A 393 -2.40 16.70 15.25
C LEU A 393 -3.48 16.11 16.18
N LEU A 394 -3.18 14.99 16.84
CA LEU A 394 -4.07 14.36 17.83
C LEU A 394 -4.29 15.27 19.04
N ASP A 395 -3.24 15.92 19.56
CA ASP A 395 -3.36 16.86 20.68
C ASP A 395 -4.20 18.10 20.32
N ARG A 396 -4.05 18.63 19.10
CA ARG A 396 -4.83 19.79 18.61
C ARG A 396 -6.28 19.43 18.26
N LEU A 397 -6.53 18.22 17.75
CA LEU A 397 -7.88 17.69 17.55
C LEU A 397 -8.60 17.49 18.90
N ARG A 398 -7.87 17.00 19.91
CA ARG A 398 -8.38 16.91 21.30
C ARG A 398 -8.65 18.29 21.91
N SER A 399 -7.92 19.33 21.51
CA SER A 399 -8.11 20.70 22.01
C SER A 399 -9.17 21.51 21.25
N GLY A 400 -9.81 20.95 20.20
CA GLY A 400 -10.88 21.61 19.44
C GLY A 400 -10.43 22.85 18.67
N SER A 401 -9.13 22.98 18.40
CA SER A 401 -8.57 24.17 17.72
C SER A 401 -8.64 24.00 16.19
N PRO A 402 -9.18 24.96 15.43
CA PRO A 402 -9.21 24.90 13.98
C PRO A 402 -7.77 24.92 13.42
N VAL A 403 -7.49 24.05 12.45
CA VAL A 403 -6.19 23.98 11.76
C VAL A 403 -6.25 24.94 10.56
N PRO A 404 -5.44 26.02 10.50
CA PRO A 404 -5.33 26.79 9.28
C PRO A 404 -4.60 25.96 8.23
N ALA A 405 -5.09 25.99 6.98
CA ALA A 405 -4.54 25.26 5.83
C ALA A 405 -3.09 25.69 5.45
N SER A 406 -2.48 26.59 6.22
CA SER A 406 -1.23 27.27 5.91
C SER A 406 -0.27 27.32 7.12
N ASP A 407 -0.38 26.44 8.11
CA ASP A 407 0.58 26.41 9.24
C ASP A 407 1.88 25.73 8.78
N PRO A 408 2.98 26.46 8.55
CA PRO A 408 4.23 25.88 8.04
C PRO A 408 4.97 25.05 9.10
N GLU A 409 4.49 25.00 10.34
CA GLU A 409 4.99 24.09 11.39
C GLU A 409 4.17 22.80 11.53
N LEU A 410 3.09 22.68 10.75
CA LEU A 410 2.53 21.39 10.37
C LEU A 410 3.21 20.97 9.08
#